data_AF-A0A1E3VHR7-F1
#
_entry.id   AF-A0A1E3VHR7-F1
#
_cell.length_a   1.000
_cell.length_b   1.000
_cell.length_c   1.000
_cell.angle_alpha   90.00
_cell.angle_beta   90.00
_cell.angle_gamma   90.00
#
_symmetry.space_group_name_H-M   'P 1'
#
loop_
_entity.id
_entity.type
_entity.pdbx_description
1 polymer ?
#
loop_
_entity_poly.entity_id
_entity_poly.type
_entity_poly.pdbx_seq_one_letter_code
_entity_poly.pdbx_strand_id
1 'polypeptide(L)'
;MKDRIFVIGASLSGIDALCDLVSKLPAGFPAPIFVAQHVAPHSPGMLPYLLSNAGPLPAIHPKTAELFEPGAIYVAPPDRHMLLERGYIRLSHGPRENLARPAIDPLFRSAAIAYGSAAGWFSLDN
;
A
#
# COMPACT_ATOMS: atom_id res chain seq x y z
N MET A 1 14.30 -3.99 -15.66
CA MET A 1 13.41 -3.24 -14.72
C MET A 1 12.22 -4.07 -14.21
N LYS A 2 12.12 -5.37 -14.51
CA LYS A 2 10.85 -6.13 -14.46
C LYS A 2 10.31 -6.53 -13.07
N ASP A 3 10.95 -6.14 -11.96
CA ASP A 3 10.59 -6.62 -10.62
C ASP A 3 10.53 -5.51 -9.55
N ARG A 4 10.47 -4.23 -9.96
CA ARG A 4 10.44 -3.13 -8.99
C ARG A 4 9.05 -2.95 -8.42
N ILE A 5 8.97 -2.84 -7.11
CA ILE A 5 7.76 -2.51 -6.37
C ILE A 5 8.00 -1.26 -5.51
N PHE A 6 6.94 -0.52 -5.20
CA PHE A 6 7.00 0.59 -4.26
C PHE A 6 6.07 0.34 -3.09
N VAL A 7 6.57 0.48 -1.87
CA VAL A 7 5.76 0.43 -0.64
C VAL A 7 5.72 1.80 0.04
N ILE A 8 4.55 2.19 0.53
CA ILE A 8 4.32 3.48 1.20
C ILE A 8 3.62 3.23 2.53
N GLY A 9 4.16 3.81 3.59
CA GLY A 9 3.57 3.83 4.93
C GLY A 9 3.13 5.24 5.30
N ALA A 10 1.96 5.39 5.93
CA ALA A 10 1.44 6.71 6.30
C ALA A 10 0.48 6.67 7.52
N SER A 11 0.45 7.75 8.32
CA SER A 11 -0.37 7.87 9.54
C SER A 11 -1.13 9.22 9.62
N LEU A 12 -0.99 10.01 10.69
CA LEU A 12 -1.88 11.11 11.12
C LEU A 12 -2.17 12.22 10.07
N SER A 13 -1.23 12.49 9.16
CA SER A 13 -1.37 13.43 8.03
C SER A 13 -1.17 12.73 6.67
N GLY A 14 -1.27 11.41 6.66
CA GLY A 14 -0.90 10.56 5.55
C GLY A 14 -1.78 10.71 4.32
N ILE A 15 -3.08 10.94 4.50
CA ILE A 15 -4.05 10.93 3.40
C ILE A 15 -3.80 12.09 2.42
N ASP A 16 -3.65 13.32 2.91
CA ASP A 16 -3.40 14.48 2.04
C ASP A 16 -2.05 14.36 1.33
N ALA A 17 -1.01 13.91 2.04
CA ALA A 17 0.30 13.65 1.47
C ALA A 17 0.27 12.53 0.41
N LEU A 18 -0.49 11.46 0.65
CA LEU A 18 -0.72 10.41 -0.33
C LEU A 18 -1.46 10.95 -1.56
N CYS A 19 -2.52 11.74 -1.37
CA CYS A 19 -3.25 12.38 -2.47
C CYS A 19 -2.35 13.29 -3.31
N ASP A 20 -1.56 14.15 -2.68
CA ASP A 20 -0.59 15.01 -3.37
C ASP A 20 0.46 14.20 -4.13
N LEU A 21 0.99 13.14 -3.51
CA LEU A 21 1.96 12.24 -4.14
C LEU A 21 1.37 11.54 -5.37
N VAL A 22 0.19 10.91 -5.23
CA VAL A 22 -0.41 10.14 -6.34
C VAL A 22 -0.89 11.05 -7.48
N SER A 23 -1.25 12.30 -7.19
CA SER A 23 -1.63 13.30 -8.20
C SER A 23 -0.50 13.62 -9.17
N LYS A 24 0.76 13.43 -8.73
CA LYS A 24 1.98 13.74 -9.50
C LYS A 24 2.54 12.52 -10.22
N LEU A 25 1.96 11.33 -10.04
CA LEU A 25 2.41 10.12 -10.73
C LEU A 25 2.03 10.17 -12.22
N PRO A 26 2.87 9.66 -13.13
CA PRO A 26 2.49 9.49 -14.52
C PRO A 26 1.44 8.38 -14.67
N ALA A 27 0.49 8.54 -15.59
CA ALA A 27 -0.53 7.52 -15.89
C ALA A 27 0.04 6.15 -16.30
N GLY A 28 1.25 6.14 -16.87
CA GLY A 28 1.99 4.93 -17.25
C GLY A 28 3.05 4.50 -16.22
N PHE A 29 2.81 4.73 -14.92
CA PHE A 29 3.79 4.40 -13.89
C PHE A 29 4.18 2.89 -13.96
N PRO A 30 5.48 2.56 -14.10
CA PRO A 30 5.91 1.24 -14.56
C PRO A 30 6.01 0.18 -13.46
N ALA A 31 5.42 0.41 -12.29
CA ALA A 31 5.49 -0.47 -11.13
C ALA A 31 4.19 -0.46 -10.31
N PRO A 32 3.88 -1.53 -9.57
CA PRO A 32 2.81 -1.53 -8.58
C PRO A 32 3.22 -0.72 -7.35
N ILE A 33 2.24 -0.04 -6.73
CA ILE A 33 2.41 0.71 -5.49
C ILE A 33 1.55 0.07 -4.41
N PHE A 34 2.11 -0.12 -3.22
CA PHE A 34 1.43 -0.73 -2.08
C PHE A 34 1.40 0.24 -0.92
N VAL A 35 0.23 0.49 -0.35
CA VAL A 35 0.02 1.51 0.69
C VAL A 35 -0.52 0.86 1.95
N ALA A 36 0.14 1.10 3.08
CA ALA A 36 -0.39 0.85 4.41
C ALA A 36 -0.62 2.20 5.12
N GLN A 37 -1.88 2.52 5.37
CA GLN A 37 -2.29 3.72 6.11
C GLN A 37 -2.88 3.30 7.46
N HIS A 38 -2.40 3.87 8.57
CA HIS A 38 -3.05 3.68 9.86
C HIS A 38 -4.49 4.24 9.82
N VAL A 39 -5.46 3.36 10.00
CA VAL A 39 -6.89 3.67 10.06
C VAL A 39 -7.56 2.84 11.15
N ALA A 40 -8.69 3.33 11.66
CA ALA A 40 -9.50 2.56 12.60
C ALA A 40 -10.04 1.26 11.94
N PRO A 41 -10.19 0.14 12.68
CA PRO A 41 -10.71 -1.12 12.15
C PRO A 41 -12.11 -1.01 11.50
N HIS A 42 -12.95 -0.11 12.02
CA HIS A 42 -14.30 0.14 11.53
C HIS A 42 -14.36 1.32 10.55
N SER A 43 -13.20 1.79 10.07
CA SER A 43 -13.14 2.83 9.04
C SER A 43 -13.89 2.36 7.79
N PRO A 44 -14.62 3.25 7.09
CA PRO A 44 -15.33 2.88 5.86
C PRO A 44 -14.41 2.42 4.72
N GLY A 45 -13.08 2.56 4.83
CA GLY A 45 -12.14 2.11 3.82
C GLY A 45 -12.14 2.96 2.55
N MET A 46 -12.34 4.28 2.68
CA MET A 46 -12.46 5.20 1.53
C MET A 46 -11.13 5.57 0.86
N LEU A 47 -9.99 5.16 1.41
CA LEU A 47 -8.69 5.58 0.90
C LEU A 47 -8.48 5.23 -0.60
N PRO A 48 -8.82 4.03 -1.11
CA PRO A 48 -8.74 3.73 -2.54
C PRO A 48 -9.54 4.71 -3.40
N TYR A 49 -10.74 5.10 -2.96
CA TYR A 49 -11.56 6.08 -3.68
C TYR A 49 -10.89 7.46 -3.73
N LEU A 50 -10.35 7.92 -2.59
CA LEU A 50 -9.66 9.20 -2.52
C LEU A 50 -8.42 9.23 -3.42
N LEU A 51 -7.60 8.17 -3.40
CA LEU A 51 -6.38 8.10 -4.22
C LEU A 51 -6.70 7.99 -5.72
N SER A 52 -7.72 7.22 -6.09
CA SER A 52 -8.17 7.10 -7.49
C SER A 52 -8.72 8.42 -8.04
N ASN A 53 -9.31 9.27 -7.19
CA ASN A 53 -9.78 10.59 -7.59
C ASN A 53 -8.65 11.64 -7.63
N ALA A 54 -7.61 11.47 -6.81
CA ALA A 54 -6.52 12.42 -6.70
C ALA A 54 -5.48 12.25 -7.83
N GLY A 55 -5.28 11.04 -8.35
CA GLY A 55 -4.24 10.74 -9.34
C GLY A 55 -4.72 9.88 -10.50
N PRO A 56 -3.86 9.65 -11.51
CA PRO A 56 -4.25 8.95 -12.73
C PRO A 56 -4.24 7.42 -12.61
N LEU A 57 -3.74 6.87 -11.50
CA LEU A 57 -3.66 5.43 -11.28
C LEU A 57 -4.86 4.93 -10.46
N PRO A 58 -5.49 3.80 -10.84
CA PRO A 58 -6.54 3.20 -10.03
C PRO A 58 -5.96 2.71 -8.69
N ALA A 59 -6.69 2.99 -7.61
CA ALA A 59 -6.41 2.48 -6.29
C ALA A 59 -7.52 1.53 -5.81
N ILE A 60 -7.14 0.37 -5.29
CA ILE A 60 -8.08 -0.67 -4.84
C ILE A 60 -7.65 -1.32 -3.52
N HIS A 61 -8.62 -1.90 -2.81
CA HIS A 61 -8.33 -2.90 -1.79
C HIS A 61 -8.11 -4.26 -2.47
N PRO A 62 -6.96 -4.90 -2.30
CA PRO A 62 -6.71 -6.22 -2.88
C PRO A 62 -7.49 -7.31 -2.15
N LYS A 63 -7.59 -8.47 -2.80
CA LYS A 63 -7.97 -9.73 -2.19
C LYS A 63 -6.71 -10.55 -1.87
N THR A 64 -6.82 -11.48 -0.92
CA THR A 64 -5.74 -12.45 -0.69
C THR A 64 -5.55 -13.31 -1.95
N ALA A 65 -4.29 -13.61 -2.25
CA ALA A 65 -3.83 -14.33 -3.44
C ALA A 65 -4.07 -13.58 -4.77
N GLU A 66 -4.38 -12.29 -4.71
CA GLU A 66 -4.49 -11.45 -5.90
C GLU A 66 -3.09 -11.14 -6.45
N LEU A 67 -2.93 -11.36 -7.76
CA LEU A 67 -1.76 -10.92 -8.52
C LEU A 67 -1.81 -9.40 -8.68
N PHE A 68 -0.65 -8.77 -8.77
CA PHE A 68 -0.57 -7.32 -8.93
C PHE A 68 0.15 -6.91 -10.20
N GLU A 69 -0.28 -5.78 -10.75
CA GLU A 69 0.21 -5.27 -12.03
C GLU A 69 0.79 -3.86 -11.88
N PRO A 70 1.75 -3.48 -12.74
CA PRO A 70 2.20 -2.10 -12.87
C PRO A 70 1.05 -1.12 -13.10
N GLY A 71 1.19 0.10 -12.59
CA GLY A 71 0.21 1.17 -12.82
C GLY A 71 -1.05 1.08 -11.95
N ALA A 72 -1.01 0.31 -10.87
CA ALA A 72 -2.08 0.23 -9.88
C ALA A 72 -1.56 0.49 -8.46
N ILE A 73 -2.45 1.01 -7.61
CA ILE A 73 -2.19 1.26 -6.19
C ILE A 73 -3.03 0.27 -5.36
N TYR A 74 -2.37 -0.55 -4.57
CA TYR A 74 -3.00 -1.51 -3.67
C TYR A 74 -2.96 -0.98 -2.25
N VAL A 75 -4.13 -0.78 -1.65
CA VAL A 75 -4.26 -0.19 -0.33
C VAL A 75 -4.67 -1.27 0.67
N ALA A 76 -3.93 -1.39 1.76
CA ALA A 76 -4.27 -2.32 2.83
C ALA A 76 -5.68 -2.01 3.38
N PRO A 77 -6.61 -2.98 3.43
CA PRO A 77 -7.95 -2.74 3.95
C PRO A 77 -7.94 -2.57 5.47
N PRO A 78 -8.94 -1.85 6.05
CA PRO A 78 -9.11 -1.77 7.49
C PRO A 78 -9.13 -3.15 8.15
N ASP A 79 -8.54 -3.22 9.34
CA ASP A 79 -8.47 -4.44 10.15
C ASP A 79 -7.75 -5.64 9.52
N ARG A 80 -6.95 -5.45 8.46
CA ARG A 80 -6.04 -6.49 7.93
C ARG A 80 -4.65 -5.96 7.64
N HIS A 81 -3.62 -6.74 7.97
CA HIS A 81 -2.27 -6.49 7.47
C HIS A 81 -2.20 -6.90 6.00
N MET A 82 -1.53 -6.07 5.18
CA MET A 82 -1.15 -6.41 3.82
C MET A 82 0.29 -6.88 3.81
N LEU A 83 0.52 -8.07 3.27
CA LEU A 83 1.82 -8.69 3.14
C LEU A 83 2.10 -8.96 1.66
N LEU A 84 3.35 -8.78 1.25
CA LEU A 84 3.78 -9.10 -0.10
C LEU A 84 4.52 -10.44 -0.12
N GLU A 85 4.07 -11.31 -1.00
CA GLU A 85 4.76 -12.52 -1.41
C GLU A 85 5.23 -12.32 -2.85
N ARG A 86 6.12 -13.18 -3.37
CA ARG A 86 6.54 -13.05 -4.77
C ARG A 86 5.37 -13.32 -5.70
N GLY A 87 4.89 -12.24 -6.34
CA GLY A 87 3.86 -12.27 -7.38
C GLY A 87 2.44 -12.07 -6.89
N TYR A 88 2.17 -12.04 -5.57
CA TYR A 88 0.81 -11.87 -5.06
C TYR A 88 0.74 -11.19 -3.69
N ILE A 89 -0.45 -10.68 -3.36
CA ILE A 89 -0.75 -10.05 -2.07
C ILE A 89 -1.40 -11.05 -1.12
N ARG A 90 -0.98 -11.05 0.14
CA ARG A 90 -1.61 -11.81 1.22
C ARG A 90 -2.18 -10.88 2.28
N LEU A 91 -3.49 -10.98 2.55
CA LEU A 91 -4.11 -10.28 3.68
C LEU A 91 -4.15 -11.18 4.91
N SER A 92 -3.81 -10.62 6.06
CA SER A 92 -3.74 -11.33 7.33
C SER A 92 -4.53 -10.62 8.43
N HIS A 93 -5.21 -11.40 9.28
CA HIS A 93 -5.81 -10.93 10.52
C HIS A 93 -4.94 -11.28 11.74
N GLY A 94 -3.61 -11.30 11.54
CA GLY A 94 -2.65 -11.49 12.63
C GLY A 94 -2.74 -10.41 13.72
N PRO A 95 -2.00 -10.57 14.83
CA PRO A 95 -1.97 -9.59 15.92
C PRO A 95 -1.64 -8.18 15.41
N ARG A 96 -2.20 -7.17 16.07
CA ARG A 96 -1.86 -5.77 15.79
C ARG A 96 -0.36 -5.54 16.04
N GLU A 97 0.29 -4.81 15.15
CA GLU A 97 1.66 -4.32 15.36
C GLU A 97 1.59 -2.82 15.63
N ASN A 98 2.30 -2.32 16.65
CA ASN A 98 2.24 -0.92 17.09
C ASN A 98 0.79 -0.41 17.33
N LEU A 99 -0.05 -1.27 17.90
CA LEU A 99 -1.49 -1.03 18.15
C LEU A 99 -2.34 -0.83 16.88
N ALA A 100 -1.77 -1.01 15.69
CA ALA A 100 -2.43 -0.78 14.40
C ALA A 100 -2.67 -2.08 13.60
N ARG A 101 -3.74 -2.05 12.81
CA ARG A 101 -4.04 -3.04 11.76
C ARG A 101 -5.02 -2.40 10.75
N PRO A 102 -4.58 -2.08 9.52
CA PRO A 102 -3.26 -2.33 8.95
C PRO A 102 -2.14 -1.57 9.68
N ALA A 103 -0.95 -2.17 9.71
CA ALA A 103 0.28 -1.57 10.21
C ALA A 103 1.29 -1.48 9.06
N ILE A 104 2.23 -0.54 9.15
CA ILE A 104 3.25 -0.28 8.12
C ILE A 104 4.32 -1.39 8.13
N ASP A 105 4.79 -1.78 9.31
CA ASP A 105 5.92 -2.71 9.45
C ASP A 105 5.71 -4.06 8.75
N PRO A 106 4.53 -4.73 8.82
CA PRO A 106 4.31 -5.98 8.10
C PRO A 106 4.43 -5.84 6.59
N LEU A 107 3.95 -4.72 6.03
CA LEU A 107 4.06 -4.45 4.59
C LEU A 107 5.53 -4.28 4.20
N PHE A 108 6.27 -3.46 4.94
CA PHE A 108 7.68 -3.16 4.64
C PHE A 108 8.56 -4.40 4.84
N ARG A 109 8.36 -5.12 5.93
CA ARG A 109 9.10 -6.35 6.26
C ARG A 109 8.90 -7.42 5.20
N SER A 110 7.65 -7.67 4.78
CA SER A 110 7.35 -8.66 3.74
C SER A 110 7.87 -8.25 2.36
N ALA A 111 7.77 -6.97 2.00
CA ALA A 111 8.35 -6.43 0.77
C ALA A 111 9.86 -6.62 0.72
N ALA A 112 10.57 -6.32 1.81
CA ALA A 112 12.01 -6.52 1.92
C ALA A 112 12.41 -8.00 1.76
N ILE A 113 11.65 -8.91 2.38
CA ILE A 113 11.89 -10.37 2.26
C ILE A 113 11.64 -10.86 0.83
N ALA A 114 10.53 -10.46 0.19
CA ALA A 114 10.14 -10.96 -1.12
C ALA A 114 10.96 -10.35 -2.27
N TYR A 115 11.25 -9.05 -2.21
CA TYR A 115 11.80 -8.26 -3.33
C TYR A 115 13.21 -7.69 -3.08
N GLY A 116 13.70 -7.69 -1.84
CA GLY A 116 15.05 -7.22 -1.51
C GLY A 116 15.33 -5.82 -2.06
N SER A 117 16.45 -5.65 -2.76
CA SER A 117 16.87 -4.38 -3.37
C SER A 117 15.96 -3.87 -4.50
N ALA A 118 14.97 -4.66 -4.93
CA ALA A 118 13.99 -4.24 -5.91
C ALA A 118 12.78 -3.50 -5.29
N ALA A 119 12.67 -3.49 -3.96
CA ALA A 119 11.68 -2.69 -3.25
C ALA A 119 12.20 -1.26 -3.00
N GLY A 120 11.53 -0.27 -3.57
CA GLY A 120 11.64 1.12 -3.12
C GLY A 120 10.61 1.38 -2.02
N TRP A 121 10.94 2.23 -1.03
CA TRP A 121 10.01 2.58 0.02
C TRP A 121 10.03 4.07 0.37
N PHE A 122 8.88 4.58 0.80
CA PHE A 122 8.72 5.91 1.36
C PHE A 122 7.86 5.84 2.61
N SER A 123 8.28 6.51 3.68
CA SER A 123 7.45 6.73 4.87
C SER A 123 6.99 8.19 4.87
N LEU A 124 5.69 8.41 5.07
CA LEU A 124 5.09 9.74 5.19
C LEU A 124 4.84 10.12 6.66
N ASP A 125 5.38 9.34 7.59
CA ASP A 125 5.45 9.69 9.00
C ASP A 125 6.70 10.54 9.23
N ASN A 126 6.51 11.76 9.73
CA ASN A 126 7.57 12.70 10.10
C ASN A 126 8.34 12.25 11.34
#